data_AF-A0A932QBW1-F1
#
_entry.id   AF-A0A932QBW1-F1
#
_cell.length_a   1.000
_cell.length_b   1.000
_cell.length_c   1.000
_cell.angle_alpha   90.00
_cell.angle_beta   90.00
_cell.angle_gamma   90.00
#
_symmetry.space_group_name_H-M   'P 1'
#
loop_
_entity.id
_entity.type
_entity.pdbx_description
1 polymer ?
#
loop_
_entity_poly.entity_id
_entity_poly.type
_entity_poly.pdbx_seq_one_letter_code
_entity_poly.pdbx_strand_id
1 'polypeptide(L)'
;GVGKIAPVAQKLMDVTRDCLAGGIREAVVGNRLFDISHAIQNYVEARGFSVVREFVGHGIGRSLHEEPQVPNYGPKGKGVALKEGMVIAIEPMINAGGHGVRVESDGWTAVTVDGSLSAHFEHTVAITQDGPEILTLFA
;
A
#
# COMPACT_ATOMS: atom_id res chain seq x y z
N GLY A 1 19.57 -3.88 2.59
CA GLY A 1 20.89 -3.70 1.95
C GLY A 1 21.27 -2.24 2.02
N VAL A 2 22.55 -1.91 2.13
CA VAL A 2 23.07 -0.54 2.23
C VAL A 2 24.26 -0.44 1.28
N GLY A 3 24.29 0.58 0.42
CA GLY A 3 25.21 0.66 -0.72
C GLY A 3 24.67 -0.05 -1.97
N LYS A 4 25.53 -0.75 -2.71
CA LYS A 4 25.12 -1.50 -3.91
C LYS A 4 24.27 -2.71 -3.51
N ILE A 5 23.10 -2.84 -4.13
CA ILE A 5 22.13 -3.91 -3.85
C ILE A 5 21.94 -4.85 -5.05
N ALA A 6 21.35 -6.01 -4.79
CA ALA A 6 21.00 -6.97 -5.84
C ALA A 6 19.90 -6.39 -6.76
N PRO A 7 19.91 -6.72 -8.07
CA PRO A 7 18.90 -6.23 -9.01
C PRO A 7 17.45 -6.55 -8.61
N VAL A 8 17.22 -7.72 -8.00
CA VAL A 8 15.88 -8.10 -7.51
C VAL A 8 15.38 -7.19 -6.39
N ALA A 9 16.27 -6.75 -5.49
CA ALA A 9 15.91 -5.84 -4.41
C ALA A 9 15.59 -4.44 -4.95
N GLN A 10 16.37 -3.97 -5.92
CA GLN A 10 16.10 -2.70 -6.61
C GLN A 10 14.73 -2.76 -7.32
N LYS A 11 14.48 -3.81 -8.10
CA LYS A 11 13.19 -4.02 -8.78
C LYS A 11 12.03 -4.08 -7.80
N LEU A 12 12.18 -4.77 -6.67
CA LEU A 12 11.14 -4.84 -5.64
C LEU A 12 10.80 -3.45 -5.10
N MET A 13 11.80 -2.66 -4.70
CA MET A 13 11.56 -1.30 -4.19
C MET A 13 10.93 -0.38 -5.25
N ASP A 14 11.38 -0.47 -6.50
CA ASP A 14 10.80 0.33 -7.58
C ASP A 14 9.33 -0.05 -7.81
N VAL A 15 9.00 -1.35 -7.81
CA VAL A 15 7.61 -1.79 -7.95
C VAL A 15 6.75 -1.34 -6.78
N THR A 16 7.23 -1.43 -5.54
CA THR A 16 6.47 -0.97 -4.37
C THR A 16 6.21 0.53 -4.42
N ARG A 17 7.22 1.34 -4.78
CA ARG A 17 7.05 2.80 -4.91
C ARG A 17 6.09 3.16 -6.03
N ASP A 18 6.22 2.51 -7.19
CA ASP A 18 5.40 2.83 -8.35
C ASP A 18 3.96 2.34 -8.18
N CYS A 19 3.73 1.22 -7.46
CA CYS A 19 2.39 0.74 -7.16
C CYS A 19 1.67 1.67 -6.17
N LEU A 20 2.38 2.22 -5.17
CA LEU A 20 1.85 3.26 -4.30
C LEU A 20 1.40 4.47 -5.13
N ALA A 21 2.25 4.99 -6.00
CA ALA A 21 1.90 6.12 -6.88
C ALA A 21 0.68 5.79 -7.78
N GLY A 22 0.57 4.55 -8.26
CA GLY A 22 -0.58 4.06 -9.00
C GLY A 22 -1.87 4.04 -8.17
N GLY A 23 -1.80 3.52 -6.95
CA GLY A 23 -2.94 3.48 -6.02
C GLY A 23 -3.41 4.88 -5.61
N ILE A 24 -2.46 5.79 -5.31
CA ILE A 24 -2.78 7.18 -4.95
C ILE A 24 -3.58 7.86 -6.05
N ARG A 25 -3.25 7.65 -7.34
CA ARG A 25 -4.02 8.23 -8.46
C ARG A 25 -5.50 7.81 -8.49
N GLU A 26 -5.84 6.67 -7.91
CA GLU A 26 -7.23 6.20 -7.81
C GLU A 26 -7.96 6.74 -6.56
N ALA A 27 -7.26 7.44 -5.66
CA ALA A 27 -7.83 8.06 -4.47
C ALA A 27 -8.54 9.40 -4.80
N VAL A 28 -9.53 9.33 -5.68
CA VAL A 28 -10.32 10.47 -6.18
C VAL A 28 -11.77 10.38 -5.72
N VAL A 29 -12.43 11.54 -5.59
CA VAL A 29 -13.85 11.61 -5.23
C VAL A 29 -14.70 10.81 -6.22
N GLY A 30 -15.59 9.96 -5.71
CA GLY A 30 -16.50 9.15 -6.53
C GLY A 30 -15.98 7.74 -6.85
N ASN A 31 -14.66 7.51 -6.80
CA ASN A 31 -14.12 6.16 -6.79
C ASN A 31 -14.52 5.43 -5.49
N ARG A 32 -14.30 4.13 -5.45
CA ARG A 32 -14.40 3.34 -4.22
C ARG A 32 -13.03 2.91 -3.74
N LEU A 33 -12.94 2.62 -2.45
CA LEU A 33 -11.69 2.23 -1.80
C LEU A 33 -10.95 1.11 -2.54
N PHE A 34 -11.65 0.10 -3.02
CA PHE A 34 -10.98 -1.03 -3.69
C PHE A 34 -10.50 -0.70 -5.11
N ASP A 35 -10.81 0.48 -5.65
CA ASP A 35 -10.17 0.94 -6.88
C ASP A 35 -8.67 1.21 -6.64
N ILE A 36 -8.31 1.76 -5.48
CA ILE A 36 -6.92 1.89 -4.99
C ILE A 36 -6.29 0.50 -4.85
N SER A 37 -6.96 -0.39 -4.11
CA SER A 37 -6.51 -1.75 -3.83
C SER A 37 -6.25 -2.55 -5.11
N HIS A 38 -7.17 -2.46 -6.07
CA HIS A 38 -7.10 -3.17 -7.34
C HIS A 38 -5.95 -2.66 -8.21
N ALA A 39 -5.73 -1.34 -8.25
CA ALA A 39 -4.64 -0.74 -9.00
C ALA A 39 -3.27 -1.21 -8.47
N ILE A 40 -3.11 -1.25 -7.14
CA ILE A 40 -1.89 -1.76 -6.50
C ILE A 40 -1.68 -3.23 -6.83
N GLN A 41 -2.68 -4.08 -6.57
CA GLN A 41 -2.57 -5.53 -6.78
C GLN A 41 -2.22 -5.88 -8.22
N ASN A 42 -2.96 -5.34 -9.20
CA ASN A 42 -2.69 -5.64 -10.60
C ASN A 42 -1.29 -5.21 -11.04
N TYR A 43 -0.82 -4.06 -10.56
CA TYR A 43 0.52 -3.57 -10.90
C TYR A 43 1.61 -4.51 -10.38
N VAL A 44 1.47 -4.96 -9.13
CA VAL A 44 2.43 -5.81 -8.43
C VAL A 44 2.44 -7.22 -9.00
N GLU A 45 1.28 -7.86 -9.11
CA GLU A 45 1.15 -9.26 -9.53
C GLU A 45 1.59 -9.44 -11.00
N ALA A 46 1.30 -8.48 -11.88
CA ALA A 46 1.78 -8.49 -13.26
C ALA A 46 3.31 -8.44 -13.39
N ARG A 47 4.03 -8.10 -12.32
CA ARG A 47 5.50 -7.98 -12.29
C ARG A 47 6.19 -9.14 -11.56
N GLY A 48 5.42 -10.13 -11.13
CA GLY A 48 5.90 -11.34 -10.48
C GLY A 48 6.15 -11.19 -8.98
N PHE A 49 5.48 -10.24 -8.34
CA PHE A 49 5.55 -10.01 -6.90
C PHE A 49 4.17 -10.23 -6.26
N SER A 50 4.09 -10.23 -4.94
CA SER A 50 2.82 -10.44 -4.22
C SER A 50 2.55 -9.37 -3.17
N VAL A 51 1.28 -9.14 -2.88
CA VAL A 51 0.82 -8.14 -1.90
C VAL A 51 0.53 -8.82 -0.57
N VAL A 52 1.11 -8.35 0.52
CA VAL A 52 0.78 -8.78 1.90
C VAL A 52 -0.70 -8.52 2.19
N ARG A 53 -1.37 -9.44 2.90
CA ARG A 53 -2.83 -9.36 3.11
C ARG A 53 -3.24 -9.17 4.57
N GLU A 54 -2.32 -9.43 5.48
CA GLU A 54 -2.50 -9.39 6.92
C GLU A 54 -2.39 -7.96 7.48
N PHE A 55 -1.73 -7.08 6.74
CA PHE A 55 -1.55 -5.66 7.07
C PHE A 55 -2.07 -4.79 5.94
N VAL A 56 -2.70 -3.68 6.31
CA VAL A 56 -3.44 -2.80 5.41
C VAL A 56 -3.27 -1.36 5.87
N GLY A 57 -3.50 -0.41 4.96
CA GLY A 57 -3.59 0.99 5.34
C GLY A 57 -4.83 1.30 6.16
N HIS A 58 -4.98 2.55 6.54
CA HIS A 58 -6.01 2.97 7.48
C HIS A 58 -6.45 4.42 7.23
N GLY A 59 -7.62 4.79 7.75
CA GLY A 59 -7.95 6.19 7.99
C GLY A 59 -7.00 6.78 9.03
N ILE A 60 -6.67 8.06 8.88
CA ILE A 60 -5.79 8.76 9.82
C ILE A 60 -6.27 10.20 10.01
N GLY A 61 -6.26 10.66 11.26
CA GLY A 61 -6.71 12.00 11.59
C GLY A 61 -6.55 12.29 13.08
N ARG A 62 -7.65 12.12 13.84
CA ARG A 62 -7.59 12.32 15.31
C ARG A 62 -7.00 11.12 16.02
N SER A 63 -7.24 9.93 15.48
CA SER A 63 -6.58 8.69 15.92
C SER A 63 -5.47 8.31 14.95
N LEU A 64 -4.46 7.60 15.45
CA LEU A 64 -3.36 7.10 14.62
C LEU A 64 -3.89 6.16 13.54
N HIS A 65 -4.66 5.15 13.94
CA HIS A 65 -5.40 4.28 13.03
C HIS A 65 -6.91 4.44 13.30
N GLU A 66 -7.68 4.73 12.26
CA GLU A 66 -9.14 4.78 12.26
C GLU A 66 -9.71 4.19 10.97
N GLU A 67 -11.03 4.02 10.90
CA GLU A 67 -11.68 3.58 9.66
C GLU A 67 -11.56 4.64 8.55
N PRO A 68 -11.53 4.24 7.27
CA PRO A 68 -11.64 2.87 6.79
C PRO A 68 -10.30 2.13 6.81
N GLN A 69 -10.33 0.81 6.97
CA GLN A 69 -9.20 -0.02 6.51
C GLN A 69 -8.99 0.11 5.00
N VAL A 70 -7.73 0.19 4.57
CA VAL A 70 -7.31 0.37 3.17
C VAL A 70 -6.47 -0.82 2.69
N PRO A 71 -7.08 -1.96 2.32
CA PRO A 71 -6.34 -3.08 1.76
C PRO A 71 -5.59 -2.70 0.49
N ASN A 72 -4.44 -3.32 0.26
CA ASN A 72 -3.65 -3.15 -0.96
C ASN A 72 -4.01 -4.18 -2.05
N TYR A 73 -5.11 -4.92 -1.85
CA TYR A 73 -5.60 -5.98 -2.72
C TYR A 73 -7.12 -6.02 -2.75
N GLY A 74 -7.69 -6.54 -3.84
CA GLY A 74 -9.12 -6.79 -3.94
C GLY A 74 -9.73 -6.42 -5.29
N PRO A 75 -11.03 -6.75 -5.47
CA PRO A 75 -11.76 -6.46 -6.68
C PRO A 75 -12.12 -4.97 -6.83
N LYS A 76 -11.93 -4.43 -8.05
CA LYS A 76 -12.32 -3.07 -8.44
C LYS A 76 -13.79 -2.75 -8.10
N GLY A 77 -14.08 -1.50 -7.74
CA GLY A 77 -15.45 -0.97 -7.55
C GLY A 77 -16.15 -1.39 -6.25
N LYS A 78 -15.40 -1.92 -5.28
CA LYS A 78 -15.88 -2.36 -3.95
C LYS A 78 -15.38 -1.44 -2.82
N GLY A 79 -15.92 -1.66 -1.62
CA GLY A 79 -15.59 -0.87 -0.44
C GLY A 79 -16.38 0.44 -0.36
N VAL A 80 -16.01 1.27 0.62
CA VAL A 80 -16.64 2.58 0.84
C VAL A 80 -16.37 3.52 -0.33
N ALA A 81 -17.32 4.41 -0.61
CA ALA A 81 -17.10 5.48 -1.59
C ALA A 81 -16.11 6.51 -1.02
N LEU A 82 -15.14 6.90 -1.83
CA LEU A 82 -14.17 7.94 -1.51
C LEU A 82 -14.84 9.31 -1.62
N LYS A 83 -14.64 10.13 -0.60
CA LYS A 83 -15.27 11.45 -0.45
C LYS A 83 -14.22 12.49 -0.12
N GLU A 84 -14.50 13.72 -0.53
CA GLU A 84 -13.70 14.87 -0.14
C GLU A 84 -13.57 14.96 1.39
N GLY A 85 -12.38 15.32 1.85
CA GLY A 85 -12.05 15.49 3.27
C GLY A 85 -11.66 14.19 3.98
N MET A 86 -11.77 13.03 3.32
CA MET A 86 -11.18 11.81 3.83
C MET A 86 -9.66 11.89 3.78
N VAL A 87 -9.00 11.39 4.83
CA VAL A 87 -7.55 11.25 4.90
C VAL A 87 -7.21 9.81 5.22
N ILE A 88 -6.37 9.20 4.38
CA ILE A 88 -6.02 7.78 4.47
C ILE A 88 -4.51 7.58 4.29
N ALA A 89 -3.97 6.59 4.99
CA ALA A 89 -2.67 5.99 4.71
C ALA A 89 -2.84 4.95 3.61
N ILE A 90 -2.07 5.11 2.53
CA ILE A 90 -1.93 4.09 1.47
C ILE A 90 -0.50 3.56 1.59
N GLU A 91 -0.36 2.28 1.93
CA GLU A 91 0.89 1.74 2.46
C GLU A 91 1.20 0.31 1.98
N PRO A 92 1.41 0.09 0.67
CA PRO A 92 1.64 -1.24 0.13
C PRO A 92 2.90 -1.90 0.70
N MET A 93 2.72 -3.13 1.20
CA MET A 93 3.78 -4.05 1.60
C MET A 93 3.85 -5.18 0.57
N ILE A 94 4.96 -5.26 -0.15
CA ILE A 94 5.11 -6.13 -1.32
C ILE A 94 6.23 -7.12 -1.09
N ASN A 95 5.93 -8.41 -1.30
CA ASN A 95 6.88 -9.50 -1.15
C ASN A 95 7.45 -9.94 -2.49
N ALA A 96 8.72 -10.34 -2.46
CA ALA A 96 9.40 -10.95 -3.60
C ALA A 96 8.87 -12.36 -3.92
N GLY A 97 8.46 -13.10 -2.88
CA GLY A 97 7.87 -14.43 -2.97
C GLY A 97 6.36 -14.43 -2.74
N GLY A 98 5.88 -15.31 -1.87
CA GLY A 98 4.46 -15.44 -1.51
C GLY A 98 3.94 -14.28 -0.64
N HIS A 99 2.62 -14.11 -0.62
CA HIS A 99 1.97 -13.00 0.11
C HIS A 99 1.99 -13.15 1.64
N GLY A 100 2.13 -14.38 2.13
CA GLY A 100 1.97 -14.69 3.55
C GLY A 100 3.09 -14.12 4.41
N VAL A 101 2.70 -13.55 5.54
CA VAL A 101 3.60 -13.09 6.60
C VAL A 101 3.24 -13.74 7.93
N ARG A 102 4.19 -13.75 8.87
CA ARG A 102 3.98 -14.17 10.25
C ARG A 102 4.62 -13.18 11.20
N VAL A 103 4.04 -13.02 12.38
CA VAL A 103 4.61 -12.22 13.47
C VAL A 103 5.51 -13.12 14.31
N GLU A 104 6.72 -12.64 14.60
CA GLU A 104 7.69 -13.34 15.43
C GLU A 104 7.25 -13.40 16.90
N SER A 105 7.98 -14.16 17.72
CA SER A 105 7.68 -14.33 19.15
C SER A 105 7.76 -13.04 19.98
N ASP A 106 8.34 -11.97 19.43
CA ASP A 106 8.32 -10.64 20.06
C ASP A 106 6.95 -9.94 19.98
N GLY A 107 6.02 -10.46 19.18
CA GLY A 107 4.68 -9.92 19.00
C GLY A 107 4.59 -8.72 18.06
N TRP A 108 5.67 -8.35 17.39
CA TRP A 108 5.75 -7.14 16.55
C TRP A 108 6.39 -7.36 15.19
N THR A 109 7.51 -8.08 15.13
CA THR A 109 8.29 -8.21 13.91
C THR A 109 7.53 -9.09 12.91
N ALA A 110 7.05 -8.50 11.82
CA ALA A 110 6.45 -9.23 10.71
C ALA A 110 7.54 -9.67 9.72
N VAL A 111 7.56 -10.96 9.40
CA VAL A 111 8.47 -11.55 8.40
C VAL A 111 7.69 -12.34 7.35
N THR A 112 8.22 -12.43 6.14
CA THR A 112 7.68 -13.31 5.10
C THR A 112 7.77 -14.77 5.52
N VAL A 113 6.75 -15.56 5.23
CA VAL A 113 6.72 -16.98 5.60
C VAL A 113 7.80 -17.78 4.87
N ASP A 114 8.12 -17.39 3.63
CA ASP A 114 9.12 -18.05 2.78
C ASP A 114 10.53 -17.47 2.91
N GLY A 115 10.73 -16.47 3.78
CA GLY A 115 12.03 -15.81 3.97
C GLY A 115 12.46 -14.91 2.79
N SER A 116 11.58 -14.66 1.82
CA SER A 116 11.84 -13.74 0.72
C SER A 116 11.90 -12.27 1.17
N LEU A 117 12.47 -11.40 0.33
CA LEU A 117 12.52 -9.96 0.60
C LEU A 117 11.12 -9.34 0.58
N SER A 118 10.92 -8.30 1.39
CA SER A 118 9.74 -7.44 1.35
C SER A 118 10.17 -5.98 1.25
N ALA A 119 9.33 -5.14 0.65
CA ALA A 119 9.51 -3.70 0.60
C ALA A 119 8.18 -3.00 0.87
N HIS A 120 8.27 -1.84 1.52
CA HIS A 120 7.12 -1.03 1.92
C HIS A 120 7.41 0.45 1.65
N PHE A 121 6.39 1.16 1.18
CA PHE A 121 6.35 2.61 1.08
C PHE A 121 4.97 3.07 1.53
N GLU A 122 4.88 4.28 2.08
CA GLU A 122 3.63 4.83 2.59
C GLU A 122 3.52 6.32 2.25
N HIS A 123 2.28 6.74 2.02
CA HIS A 123 1.90 8.15 2.11
C HIS A 123 0.56 8.33 2.81
N THR A 124 0.47 9.37 3.63
CA THR A 124 -0.80 9.96 4.05
C THR A 124 -1.35 10.84 2.93
N VAL A 125 -2.58 10.57 2.51
CA VAL A 125 -3.24 11.21 1.37
C VAL A 125 -4.57 11.81 1.80
N ALA A 126 -4.75 13.12 1.55
CA ALA A 126 -6.04 13.76 1.62
C ALA A 126 -6.76 13.65 0.28
N ILE A 127 -8.02 13.21 0.30
CA ILE A 127 -8.87 13.18 -0.87
C ILE A 127 -9.56 14.54 -0.99
N THR A 128 -9.26 15.28 -2.05
CA THR A 128 -9.83 16.61 -2.33
C THR A 128 -10.66 16.59 -3.61
N GLN A 129 -11.39 17.67 -3.91
CA GLN A 129 -12.11 17.79 -5.19
C GLN A 129 -11.17 17.85 -6.40
N ASP A 130 -9.96 18.38 -6.24
CA ASP A 130 -8.97 18.51 -7.30
C ASP A 130 -8.11 17.23 -7.47
N GLY A 131 -8.36 16.21 -6.64
CA GLY A 131 -7.65 14.93 -6.64
C GLY A 131 -6.95 14.63 -5.30
N PRO A 132 -6.13 13.57 -5.26
CA PRO A 132 -5.37 13.20 -4.07
C PRO A 132 -4.24 14.20 -3.80
N GLU A 133 -4.16 14.70 -2.58
CA GLU A 133 -3.03 15.51 -2.08
C GLU A 133 -2.18 14.66 -1.13
N ILE A 134 -0.88 14.55 -1.42
CA ILE A 134 0.05 13.81 -0.57
C ILE A 134 0.58 14.74 0.53
N LEU A 135 0.21 14.47 1.78
CA LEU A 135 0.54 15.31 2.94
C LEU A 135 1.95 15.06 3.50
N THR A 136 2.62 14.04 2.99
CA THR A 136 3.91 13.52 3.51
C THR A 136 5.02 13.59 2.46
N LEU A 137 4.85 14.40 1.41
CA LEU A 137 5.96 14.75 0.52
C LEU A 137 6.92 15.70 1.24
N PHE A 138 8.21 15.43 1.12
CA PHE A 138 9.23 16.39 1.53
C PHE A 138 9.29 17.54 0.51
N ALA A 139 9.38 18.76 1.01
CA ALA A 139 9.71 19.95 0.22
C ALA A 139 11.18 19.94 -0.21
#